data_AF-A0A067C7M6-F1
#
_entry.id   AF-A0A067C7M6-F1
#
_cell.length_a   1.000
_cell.length_b   1.000
_cell.length_c   1.000
_cell.angle_alpha   90.00
_cell.angle_beta   90.00
_cell.angle_gamma   90.00
#
_symmetry.space_group_name_H-M   'P 1'
#
loop_
_entity.id
_entity.type
_entity.pdbx_description
1 polymer ?
#
loop_
_entity_poly.entity_id
_entity_poly.type
_entity_poly.pdbx_seq_one_letter_code
_entity_poly.pdbx_strand_id
1 'polypeptide(L)'
;MYGNNVSALSNLDLSSVTYLSLGLNPVRTISNVVFSTNMTFFDCAGCPLTDVTLSEDAYNALNKLQAWDRNPNAYVGFNIDTDATVDAAACTRQRGSINATDDDTNTHPDAFANYVVFVDLYVPWKQVCGLTVSLAAGAIVGSVLGGLVGLGLLFWCLFWRKRRSNKSKTNANEAPTHDASYQPVDDDDVDLSTLRMVRLELRELRVSSARPLAAGAYGEVWAGVYGGESVAIKRLKDKSVPSTKHFIDEILLLAKIDSPYIVKLVGASWRRLSDLECVVEYMDLGDLRSYLTKTPAEIYPWHEKLDCLLSLALGLVYLHTFEPRIIHRDLKSRNVLLDSKKGTKLTDFGTSREITDSTLTHGMGTYQWMAPEIINGDPYSELIDLYAFGVIMTEMSTHRVPYASLINPNTGHAYSQQYILTNVASGKLTPTLDEASPEWVHTTASRCLSTSPADRPTAMQLVQLLRQCLPLV
;
A
#
# COMPACT_ATOMS: atom_id res chain seq x y z
N MET A 1 -17.02 -18.76 24.73
CA MET A 1 -17.24 -19.65 23.56
C MET A 1 -17.29 -21.12 24.01
N TYR A 2 -18.01 -21.46 25.08
CA TYR A 2 -18.04 -22.83 25.63
C TYR A 2 -18.75 -23.82 24.69
N GLY A 3 -18.17 -25.01 24.48
CA GLY A 3 -18.78 -26.11 23.71
C GLY A 3 -19.02 -25.82 22.22
N ASN A 4 -18.14 -25.04 21.58
CA ASN A 4 -18.21 -24.73 20.14
C ASN A 4 -17.16 -25.53 19.36
N ASN A 5 -16.88 -25.13 18.12
CA ASN A 5 -15.90 -25.77 17.24
C ASN A 5 -14.64 -24.92 17.02
N VAL A 6 -14.22 -24.15 18.04
CA VAL A 6 -13.00 -23.33 17.96
C VAL A 6 -11.78 -24.24 18.06
N SER A 7 -10.92 -24.21 17.05
CA SER A 7 -9.76 -25.12 16.96
C SER A 7 -8.40 -24.46 17.25
N ALA A 8 -8.31 -23.13 17.20
CA ALA A 8 -7.08 -22.38 17.49
C ALA A 8 -7.36 -20.93 17.92
N LEU A 9 -6.46 -20.37 18.72
CA LEU A 9 -6.35 -18.94 19.01
C LEU A 9 -5.01 -18.42 18.50
N SER A 10 -5.02 -17.65 17.42
CA SER A 10 -3.79 -17.15 16.81
C SER A 10 -3.90 -15.68 16.39
N ASN A 11 -2.90 -14.86 16.75
CA ASN A 11 -2.82 -13.44 16.36
C ASN A 11 -4.02 -12.59 16.82
N LEU A 12 -4.49 -12.79 18.05
CA LEU A 12 -5.64 -12.10 18.62
C LEU A 12 -5.21 -11.11 19.70
N ASP A 13 -5.84 -9.94 19.72
CA ASP A 13 -5.74 -8.99 20.83
C ASP A 13 -6.99 -9.12 21.71
N LEU A 14 -6.79 -9.68 22.90
CA LEU A 14 -7.82 -9.85 23.93
C LEU A 14 -7.51 -8.97 25.16
N SER A 15 -6.78 -7.87 24.99
CA SER A 15 -6.41 -6.94 26.06
C SER A 15 -7.62 -6.32 26.80
N SER A 16 -8.77 -6.22 26.13
CA SER A 16 -10.04 -5.76 26.72
C SER A 16 -10.91 -6.87 27.31
N VAL A 17 -10.52 -8.14 27.18
CA VAL A 17 -11.30 -9.30 27.61
C VAL A 17 -10.89 -9.72 29.01
N THR A 18 -11.80 -9.60 29.97
CA THR A 18 -11.55 -10.00 31.36
C THR A 18 -12.03 -11.42 31.67
N TYR A 19 -12.88 -11.98 30.82
CA TYR A 19 -13.48 -13.30 30.99
C TYR A 19 -13.40 -14.09 29.68
N LEU A 20 -12.77 -15.26 29.71
CA LEU A 20 -12.69 -16.15 28.54
C LEU A 20 -12.92 -17.60 28.93
N SER A 21 -13.93 -18.22 28.31
CA SER A 21 -14.20 -19.66 28.46
C SER A 21 -14.26 -20.33 27.08
N LEU A 22 -13.40 -21.32 26.92
CA LEU A 22 -13.16 -22.14 25.73
C LEU A 22 -13.38 -23.63 26.04
N GLY A 23 -13.86 -23.97 27.23
CA GLY A 23 -14.07 -25.36 27.62
C GLY A 23 -14.89 -26.14 26.59
N LEU A 24 -14.56 -27.43 26.44
CA LEU A 24 -15.14 -28.38 25.49
C LEU A 24 -15.06 -27.96 24.01
N ASN A 25 -14.10 -27.11 23.65
CA ASN A 25 -13.76 -26.84 22.25
C ASN A 25 -12.53 -27.67 21.83
N PRO A 26 -12.41 -28.03 20.54
CA PRO A 26 -11.24 -28.73 20.02
C PRO A 26 -10.02 -27.81 19.83
N VAL A 27 -9.74 -26.89 20.78
CA VAL A 27 -8.62 -25.96 20.70
C VAL A 27 -7.31 -26.73 20.84
N ARG A 28 -6.48 -26.65 19.80
CA ARG A 28 -5.16 -27.29 19.74
C ARG A 28 -4.03 -26.29 19.88
N THR A 29 -4.23 -25.06 19.38
CA THR A 29 -3.16 -24.08 19.25
C THR A 29 -3.51 -22.76 19.94
N ILE A 30 -2.59 -22.20 20.71
CA ILE A 30 -2.64 -20.82 21.22
C ILE A 30 -1.31 -20.15 20.87
N SER A 31 -1.32 -19.13 20.01
CA SER A 31 -0.09 -18.48 19.55
C SER A 31 -0.26 -16.99 19.30
N ASN A 32 0.68 -16.16 19.75
CA ASN A 32 0.64 -14.70 19.53
C ASN A 32 -0.71 -14.07 19.94
N VAL A 33 -1.20 -14.42 21.14
CA VAL A 33 -2.43 -13.85 21.71
C VAL A 33 -2.06 -12.90 22.84
N VAL A 34 -2.59 -11.67 22.80
CA VAL A 34 -2.43 -10.70 23.88
C VAL A 34 -3.59 -10.89 24.85
N PHE A 35 -3.32 -11.24 26.10
CA PHE A 35 -4.34 -11.33 27.14
C PHE A 35 -4.45 -10.04 27.94
N SER A 36 -5.63 -9.77 28.49
CA SER A 36 -5.83 -8.65 29.42
C SER A 36 -5.02 -8.86 30.69
N THR A 37 -4.37 -7.80 31.17
CA THR A 37 -3.74 -7.78 32.49
C THR A 37 -4.75 -7.79 33.64
N ASN A 38 -6.02 -7.49 33.35
CA ASN A 38 -7.15 -7.50 34.29
C ASN A 38 -8.02 -8.75 34.15
N MET A 39 -7.47 -9.84 33.59
CA MET A 39 -8.24 -11.07 33.41
C MET A 39 -8.64 -11.66 34.76
N THR A 40 -9.90 -12.07 34.88
CA THR A 40 -10.46 -12.67 36.09
C THR A 40 -10.77 -14.15 35.92
N PHE A 41 -10.99 -14.61 34.69
CA PHE A 41 -11.29 -16.02 34.41
C PHE A 41 -10.76 -16.50 33.05
N PHE A 42 -10.11 -17.67 33.05
CA PHE A 42 -9.69 -18.39 31.85
C PHE A 42 -10.09 -19.86 31.93
N ASP A 43 -10.90 -20.35 31.00
CA ASP A 43 -11.29 -21.76 30.94
C ASP A 43 -10.94 -22.38 29.59
N CYS A 44 -10.26 -23.52 29.60
CA CYS A 44 -10.01 -24.39 28.46
C CYS A 44 -10.05 -25.87 28.89
N ALA A 45 -10.95 -26.24 29.81
CA ALA A 45 -11.11 -27.64 30.18
C ALA A 45 -11.65 -28.46 29.01
N GLY A 46 -11.07 -29.63 28.73
CA GLY A 46 -11.38 -30.49 27.60
C GLY A 46 -10.81 -30.00 26.25
N CYS A 47 -9.90 -29.03 26.26
CA CYS A 47 -9.18 -28.59 25.06
C CYS A 47 -7.99 -29.52 24.76
N PRO A 48 -7.88 -30.16 23.59
CA PRO A 48 -6.73 -31.00 23.24
C PRO A 48 -5.52 -30.14 22.84
N LEU A 49 -4.94 -29.38 23.77
CA LEU A 49 -3.84 -28.44 23.50
C LEU A 49 -2.57 -29.17 23.06
N THR A 50 -2.09 -28.86 21.86
CA THR A 50 -0.85 -29.42 21.30
C THR A 50 0.25 -28.40 21.10
N ASP A 51 -0.08 -27.13 20.83
CA ASP A 51 0.87 -26.10 20.44
C ASP A 51 0.55 -24.77 21.13
N VAL A 52 1.13 -24.54 22.31
CA VAL A 52 0.90 -23.32 23.10
C VAL A 52 2.18 -22.48 23.14
N THR A 53 2.10 -21.27 22.62
CA THR A 53 3.19 -20.30 22.55
C THR A 53 2.69 -18.95 23.06
N LEU A 54 3.18 -18.53 24.22
CA LEU A 54 2.76 -17.31 24.90
C LEU A 54 3.92 -16.31 24.95
N SER A 55 3.61 -15.02 24.88
CA SER A 55 4.55 -13.97 25.27
C SER A 55 4.70 -13.96 26.80
N GLU A 56 5.78 -13.36 27.31
CA GLU A 56 6.00 -13.22 28.74
C GLU A 56 4.83 -12.48 29.43
N ASP A 57 4.32 -11.41 28.83
CA ASP A 57 3.17 -10.68 29.35
C ASP A 57 1.88 -11.52 29.36
N ALA A 58 1.63 -12.30 28.31
CA ALA A 58 0.50 -13.21 28.21
C ALA A 58 0.58 -14.30 29.29
N TYR A 59 1.76 -14.87 29.50
CA TYR A 59 2.01 -15.83 30.57
C TYR A 59 1.78 -15.20 31.94
N ASN A 60 2.38 -14.03 32.20
CA ASN A 60 2.25 -13.33 33.48
C ASN A 60 0.81 -12.92 33.78
N ALA A 61 0.00 -12.59 32.76
CA ALA A 61 -1.42 -12.32 32.92
C ALA A 61 -2.21 -13.57 33.34
N LEU A 62 -1.92 -14.73 32.74
CA LEU A 62 -2.59 -16.00 33.08
C LEU A 62 -2.10 -16.57 34.41
N ASN A 63 -0.81 -16.48 34.71
CA ASN A 63 -0.18 -17.03 35.91
C ASN A 63 -0.58 -16.27 37.20
N LYS A 64 -1.22 -15.11 37.08
CA LYS A 64 -1.83 -14.38 38.21
C LYS A 64 -3.17 -14.98 38.65
N LEU A 65 -3.78 -15.82 37.83
CA LEU A 65 -5.04 -16.47 38.16
C LEU A 65 -4.78 -17.65 39.10
N GLN A 66 -5.57 -17.77 40.16
CA GLN A 66 -5.62 -18.98 40.99
C GLN A 66 -6.39 -20.10 40.27
N ALA A 67 -6.18 -21.36 40.64
CA ALA A 67 -7.04 -22.45 40.13
C ALA A 67 -8.50 -22.19 40.48
N TRP A 68 -9.41 -22.46 39.55
CA TRP A 68 -10.84 -22.27 39.78
C TRP A 68 -11.34 -23.26 40.84
N ASP A 69 -11.98 -22.76 41.89
CA ASP A 69 -12.50 -23.51 43.04
C ASP A 69 -13.75 -24.37 42.73
N ARG A 70 -14.14 -24.44 41.44
CA ARG A 70 -15.33 -25.12 40.92
C ARG A 70 -16.64 -24.58 41.52
N ASN A 71 -16.64 -23.36 42.04
CA ASN A 71 -17.84 -22.70 42.49
C ASN A 71 -18.71 -22.29 41.28
N PRO A 72 -19.91 -22.85 41.10
CA PRO A 72 -20.75 -22.55 39.94
C PRO A 72 -21.28 -21.12 39.94
N ASN A 73 -21.15 -20.38 41.05
CA ASN A 73 -21.61 -18.99 41.20
C ASN A 73 -20.46 -17.97 41.14
N ALA A 74 -19.20 -18.41 41.02
CA ALA A 74 -18.04 -17.54 40.97
C ALA A 74 -17.02 -18.07 39.95
N TYR A 75 -17.03 -17.50 38.75
CA TYR A 75 -16.04 -17.81 37.71
C TYR A 75 -14.82 -16.92 37.87
N VAL A 76 -13.95 -17.29 38.80
CA VAL A 76 -12.69 -16.59 39.07
C VAL A 76 -11.57 -17.61 39.09
N GLY A 77 -10.48 -17.34 38.38
CA GLY A 77 -9.33 -18.23 38.28
C GLY A 77 -9.14 -18.88 36.91
N PHE A 78 -8.35 -19.94 36.83
CA PHE A 78 -8.14 -20.71 35.60
C PHE A 78 -8.66 -22.15 35.71
N ASN A 79 -9.11 -22.71 34.59
CA ASN A 79 -9.60 -24.08 34.48
C ASN A 79 -9.01 -24.76 33.23
N ILE A 80 -7.95 -25.55 33.40
CA ILE A 80 -7.31 -26.35 32.36
C ILE A 80 -7.04 -27.73 32.97
N ASP A 81 -7.44 -28.79 32.27
CA ASP A 81 -7.42 -30.18 32.75
C ASP A 81 -6.55 -31.12 31.89
N THR A 82 -5.84 -30.56 30.91
CA THR A 82 -5.03 -31.27 29.92
C THR A 82 -3.65 -30.63 29.84
N ASP A 83 -2.61 -31.47 29.94
CA ASP A 83 -1.23 -31.01 29.77
C ASP A 83 -0.99 -30.65 28.29
N ALA A 84 -0.44 -29.46 28.04
CA ALA A 84 -0.03 -29.07 26.69
C ALA A 84 1.23 -29.84 26.29
N THR A 85 1.24 -30.49 25.12
CA THR A 85 2.48 -31.08 24.59
C THR A 85 3.43 -29.96 24.15
N VAL A 86 4.69 -30.01 24.59
CA VAL A 86 5.70 -28.99 24.23
C VAL A 86 6.56 -29.49 23.07
N ASP A 87 6.49 -28.86 21.90
CA ASP A 87 7.46 -29.06 20.82
C ASP A 87 8.76 -28.31 21.15
N ALA A 88 9.69 -29.02 21.78
CA ALA A 88 11.00 -28.49 22.15
C ALA A 88 11.83 -28.01 20.96
N ALA A 89 11.65 -28.60 19.77
CA ALA A 89 12.34 -28.19 18.56
C ALA A 89 11.74 -26.92 17.96
N ALA A 90 10.41 -26.73 18.03
CA ALA A 90 9.76 -25.47 17.68
C ALA A 90 10.14 -24.34 18.66
N CYS A 91 10.15 -24.62 19.96
CA CYS A 91 10.60 -23.70 21.01
C CYS A 91 12.04 -23.23 20.76
N THR A 92 12.95 -24.17 20.53
CA THR A 92 14.36 -23.87 20.23
C THR A 92 14.51 -23.07 18.93
N ARG A 93 13.73 -23.39 17.87
CA ARG A 93 13.73 -22.63 16.60
C ARG A 93 13.29 -21.17 16.78
N GLN A 94 12.44 -20.89 17.76
CA GLN A 94 11.97 -19.55 18.10
C GLN A 94 12.82 -18.88 19.19
N ARG A 95 13.96 -19.47 19.57
CA ARG A 95 14.83 -19.02 20.68
C ARG A 95 14.13 -18.93 22.03
N GLY A 96 13.10 -19.74 22.25
CA GLY A 96 12.43 -19.86 23.54
C GLY A 96 13.20 -20.75 24.52
N SER A 97 12.86 -20.66 25.81
CA SER A 97 13.33 -21.58 26.86
C SER A 97 12.15 -22.36 27.44
N ILE A 98 12.35 -23.66 27.64
CA ILE A 98 11.38 -24.52 28.34
C ILE A 98 11.72 -24.46 29.82
N ASN A 99 10.85 -23.87 30.64
CA ASN A 99 10.93 -24.08 32.08
C ASN A 99 10.12 -25.33 32.42
N ALA A 100 10.83 -26.41 32.72
CA ALA A 100 10.28 -27.48 33.55
C ALA A 100 10.71 -27.16 34.98
N THR A 101 9.77 -26.90 35.88
CA THR A 101 10.08 -27.01 37.29
C THR A 101 10.16 -28.49 37.61
N ASP A 102 11.39 -29.01 37.63
CA ASP A 102 11.69 -30.25 38.36
C ASP A 102 11.40 -29.98 39.84
N ASP A 103 10.15 -30.22 40.25
CA ASP A 103 9.86 -30.41 41.66
C ASP A 103 8.99 -31.66 41.83
N ASP A 104 9.69 -32.78 42.03
CA ASP A 104 9.14 -34.06 42.51
C ASP A 104 8.54 -33.93 43.93
N THR A 105 8.48 -32.72 44.53
CA THR A 105 7.81 -32.45 45.81
C THR A 105 6.56 -31.59 45.66
N ASN A 106 5.63 -32.14 44.89
CA ASN A 106 4.17 -32.01 45.01
C ASN A 106 3.68 -31.33 46.32
N THR A 107 3.59 -29.99 46.34
CA THR A 107 2.97 -29.24 47.44
C THR A 107 2.10 -28.06 47.01
N HIS A 108 1.91 -27.81 45.70
CA HIS A 108 0.78 -27.02 45.21
C HIS A 108 0.19 -27.62 43.93
N PRO A 109 -1.06 -28.13 43.94
CA PRO A 109 -1.75 -28.58 42.74
C PRO A 109 -2.32 -27.43 41.88
N ASP A 110 -2.03 -26.17 42.22
CA ASP A 110 -2.82 -24.99 41.82
C ASP A 110 -2.06 -23.93 40.99
N ALA A 111 -0.91 -24.26 40.40
CA ALA A 111 -0.19 -23.34 39.51
C ALA A 111 -0.44 -23.67 38.04
N PHE A 112 -0.61 -22.65 37.19
CA PHE A 112 -0.63 -22.76 35.71
C PHE A 112 0.70 -23.32 35.13
N ALA A 113 1.65 -23.62 36.00
CA ALA A 113 3.07 -23.73 35.74
C ALA A 113 3.55 -25.12 35.35
N ASN A 114 2.69 -26.01 34.83
CA ASN A 114 3.21 -27.30 34.39
C ASN A 114 3.93 -27.22 33.05
N TYR A 115 3.47 -26.49 32.03
CA TYR A 115 4.25 -26.35 30.78
C TYR A 115 3.87 -25.08 30.00
N VAL A 116 4.69 -24.04 30.09
CA VAL A 116 4.59 -22.87 29.20
C VAL A 116 5.94 -22.59 28.56
N VAL A 117 5.92 -22.50 27.22
CA VAL A 117 7.04 -22.02 26.41
C VAL A 117 7.21 -20.53 26.66
N PHE A 118 8.36 -20.12 27.21
CA PHE A 118 8.78 -18.73 27.21
C PHE A 118 9.27 -18.38 25.81
N VAL A 119 8.68 -17.36 25.19
CA VAL A 119 9.30 -16.67 24.06
C VAL A 119 9.84 -15.36 24.58
N ASP A 120 11.16 -15.19 24.55
CA ASP A 120 11.80 -13.88 24.63
C ASP A 120 11.34 -13.06 23.41
N LEU A 121 10.20 -12.39 23.54
CA LEU A 121 9.87 -11.26 22.67
C LEU A 121 10.56 -10.00 23.20
N TYR A 122 11.86 -10.12 23.46
CA TYR A 122 12.77 -9.00 23.61
C TYR A 122 13.99 -9.24 22.72
N VAL A 123 13.85 -8.91 21.44
CA VAL A 123 15.01 -8.55 20.63
C VAL A 123 15.15 -7.03 20.76
N PRO A 124 16.07 -6.49 21.59
CA PRO A 124 16.51 -5.13 21.37
C PRO A 124 17.17 -5.13 19.99
N TRP A 125 16.55 -4.43 19.04
CA TRP A 125 16.84 -4.41 17.61
C TRP A 125 18.24 -3.89 17.20
N LYS A 126 19.20 -3.87 18.11
CA LYS A 126 20.54 -3.30 17.88
C LYS A 126 21.51 -4.17 17.07
N GLN A 127 21.12 -5.34 16.56
CA GLN A 127 22.07 -6.21 15.83
C GLN A 127 21.65 -6.67 14.43
N VAL A 128 20.56 -6.17 13.86
CA VAL A 128 20.28 -6.37 12.42
C VAL A 128 20.77 -5.19 11.56
N CYS A 129 21.22 -4.09 12.18
CA CYS A 129 21.80 -2.92 11.49
C CYS A 129 23.34 -2.93 11.41
N GLY A 130 24.00 -4.09 11.35
CA GLY A 130 25.46 -4.11 11.33
C GLY A 130 26.08 -5.42 10.85
N LEU A 131 26.03 -5.67 9.54
CA LEU A 131 27.08 -6.46 8.90
C LEU A 131 27.90 -5.54 8.01
N THR A 132 29.05 -5.10 8.52
CA THR A 132 30.08 -4.46 7.70
C THR A 132 30.72 -5.53 6.81
N VAL A 133 30.39 -5.53 5.53
CA VAL A 133 31.21 -6.25 4.54
C VAL A 133 32.42 -5.37 4.23
N SER A 134 33.60 -5.82 4.68
CA SER A 134 34.89 -5.21 4.34
C SER A 134 35.15 -5.35 2.84
N LEU A 135 35.20 -4.24 2.11
CA LEU A 135 35.66 -4.19 0.73
C LEU A 135 37.13 -3.75 0.70
N ALA A 136 38.00 -4.69 0.36
CA ALA A 136 39.40 -4.43 0.04
C ALA A 136 39.53 -3.71 -1.33
N ALA A 137 40.45 -2.77 -1.37
CA ALA A 137 40.76 -1.83 -2.44
C ALA A 137 41.28 -2.45 -3.76
N GLY A 138 41.30 -1.66 -4.84
CA GLY A 138 42.23 -1.89 -5.96
C GLY A 138 41.94 -1.14 -7.26
N ALA A 139 42.66 -0.05 -7.49
CA ALA A 139 42.66 0.81 -8.68
C ALA A 139 43.27 0.18 -9.95
N ILE A 140 42.86 0.64 -11.15
CA ILE A 140 43.80 0.97 -12.25
C ILE A 140 43.33 2.27 -12.95
N VAL A 141 44.20 3.28 -12.84
CA VAL A 141 44.14 4.59 -13.46
C VAL A 141 44.70 4.53 -14.90
N GLY A 142 44.02 5.24 -15.81
CA GLY A 142 44.57 6.11 -16.86
C GLY A 142 45.76 5.65 -17.72
N SER A 143 45.54 5.56 -19.03
CA SER A 143 46.52 5.89 -20.10
C SER A 143 45.92 5.79 -21.52
N VAL A 144 44.88 6.57 -21.88
CA VAL A 144 44.51 6.78 -23.31
C VAL A 144 44.09 8.25 -23.61
N LEU A 145 44.21 9.16 -22.63
CA LEU A 145 43.65 10.51 -22.66
C LEU A 145 44.35 11.53 -23.58
N GLY A 146 45.40 11.15 -24.31
CA GLY A 146 46.14 12.11 -25.17
C GLY A 146 45.80 12.09 -26.66
N GLY A 147 45.32 10.96 -27.19
CA GLY A 147 45.24 10.75 -28.65
C GLY A 147 43.89 11.05 -29.30
N LEU A 148 42.79 10.99 -28.54
CA LEU A 148 41.42 11.03 -29.09
C LEU A 148 40.85 12.45 -29.19
N VAL A 149 41.40 13.42 -28.46
CA VAL A 149 40.92 14.81 -28.46
C VAL A 149 41.30 15.55 -29.76
N GLY A 150 42.41 15.18 -30.41
CA GLY A 150 42.85 15.81 -31.67
C GLY A 150 42.01 15.44 -32.89
N LEU A 151 41.45 14.22 -32.94
CA LEU A 151 40.68 13.74 -34.08
C LEU A 151 39.21 14.19 -34.03
N GLY A 152 38.64 14.35 -32.83
CA GLY A 152 37.27 14.84 -32.64
C GLY A 152 37.07 16.30 -33.07
N LEU A 153 38.07 17.16 -32.85
CA LEU A 153 38.00 18.58 -33.21
C LEU A 153 38.09 18.81 -34.73
N LEU A 154 38.84 17.97 -35.46
CA LEU A 154 38.88 18.01 -36.92
C LEU A 154 37.55 17.57 -37.55
N PHE A 155 36.89 16.55 -36.97
CA PHE A 155 35.59 16.08 -37.45
C PHE A 155 34.46 17.10 -37.19
N TRP A 156 34.50 17.79 -36.04
CA TRP A 156 33.57 18.87 -35.70
C TRP A 156 33.67 20.04 -36.68
N CYS A 157 34.89 20.47 -37.04
CA CYS A 157 35.12 21.57 -37.98
C CYS A 157 34.63 21.25 -39.41
N LEU A 158 34.76 20.01 -39.86
CA LEU A 158 34.27 19.58 -41.18
C LEU A 158 32.75 19.45 -41.23
N PHE A 159 32.12 18.96 -40.14
CA PHE A 159 30.67 18.82 -40.07
C PHE A 159 29.95 20.19 -39.99
N TRP A 160 30.53 21.16 -39.27
CA TRP A 160 29.97 22.51 -39.16
C TRP A 160 30.03 23.33 -40.46
N ARG A 161 31.04 23.08 -41.32
CA ARG A 161 31.11 23.71 -42.66
C ARG A 161 30.02 23.19 -43.61
N LYS A 162 29.60 21.93 -43.48
CA LYS A 162 28.60 21.32 -44.37
C LYS A 162 27.15 21.70 -44.01
N ARG A 163 26.89 22.12 -42.76
CA ARG A 163 25.53 22.48 -42.29
C ARG A 163 25.12 23.94 -42.53
N ARG A 164 26.01 24.77 -43.12
CA ARG A 164 25.70 26.17 -43.50
C ARG A 164 25.34 26.39 -44.98
N SER A 165 25.25 25.33 -45.78
CA SER A 165 24.95 25.43 -47.22
C SER A 165 23.65 24.74 -47.66
N ASN A 166 22.62 24.71 -46.82
CA ASN A 166 21.26 24.37 -47.28
C ASN A 166 20.20 25.06 -46.41
N LYS A 167 20.02 26.36 -46.66
CA LYS A 167 18.78 27.09 -46.39
C LYS A 167 18.40 27.79 -47.68
N SER A 168 17.35 27.29 -48.34
CA SER A 168 16.37 28.03 -49.14
C SER A 168 15.79 27.12 -50.24
N LYS A 169 14.51 26.76 -50.13
CA LYS A 169 13.44 27.18 -51.05
C LYS A 169 12.12 26.48 -50.72
N THR A 170 11.05 27.27 -50.82
CA THR A 170 9.62 27.05 -50.62
C THR A 170 8.97 26.04 -51.57
N ASN A 171 7.81 25.48 -51.20
CA ASN A 171 6.52 25.76 -51.87
C ASN A 171 5.31 25.14 -51.14
N ALA A 172 4.16 25.79 -51.38
CA ALA A 172 2.86 25.63 -50.74
C ALA A 172 1.94 24.59 -51.41
N ASN A 173 0.76 24.38 -50.79
CA ASN A 173 -0.43 23.59 -51.18
C ASN A 173 -0.34 22.12 -50.70
N GLU A 174 -1.30 21.48 -50.00
CA GLU A 174 -2.77 21.58 -49.88
C GLU A 174 -3.19 21.12 -48.46
N ALA A 175 -4.29 21.66 -47.94
CA ALA A 175 -4.91 21.22 -46.68
C ALA A 175 -6.13 20.32 -46.98
N PRO A 176 -6.30 19.15 -46.32
CA PRO A 176 -7.58 18.47 -46.27
C PRO A 176 -8.38 18.98 -45.07
N THR A 177 -9.48 19.69 -45.36
CA THR A 177 -10.55 19.99 -44.43
C THR A 177 -11.33 18.71 -44.13
N HIS A 178 -11.15 18.14 -42.93
CA HIS A 178 -12.14 17.24 -42.34
C HIS A 178 -13.03 18.07 -41.41
N ASP A 179 -14.16 18.49 -41.97
CA ASP A 179 -15.29 19.04 -41.23
C ASP A 179 -15.96 17.88 -40.48
N ALA A 180 -15.63 17.74 -39.19
CA ALA A 180 -16.31 16.81 -38.31
C ALA A 180 -17.55 17.52 -37.77
N SER A 181 -18.69 17.22 -38.39
CA SER A 181 -20.00 17.63 -37.91
C SER A 181 -20.21 17.17 -36.46
N TYR A 182 -20.39 18.13 -35.56
CA TYR A 182 -20.90 17.88 -34.22
C TYR A 182 -22.36 17.41 -34.35
N GLN A 183 -22.59 16.10 -34.23
CA GLN A 183 -23.93 15.57 -34.03
C GLN A 183 -24.23 15.58 -32.52
N PRO A 184 -25.39 16.12 -32.09
CA PRO A 184 -25.85 15.95 -30.72
C PRO A 184 -26.08 14.46 -30.49
N VAL A 185 -25.38 13.88 -29.52
CA VAL A 185 -25.60 12.50 -29.09
C VAL A 185 -26.90 12.47 -28.28
N ASP A 186 -27.83 11.58 -28.64
CA ASP A 186 -29.07 11.37 -27.90
C ASP A 186 -28.77 10.97 -26.44
N ASP A 187 -29.39 11.67 -25.49
CA ASP A 187 -29.24 11.51 -24.02
C ASP A 187 -29.83 10.16 -23.52
N ASP A 188 -30.47 9.38 -24.40
CA ASP A 188 -31.32 8.23 -24.08
C ASP A 188 -30.56 6.93 -23.71
N ASP A 189 -29.24 6.84 -23.88
CA ASP A 189 -28.46 5.61 -23.61
C ASP A 189 -27.75 5.59 -22.23
N VAL A 190 -27.85 6.66 -21.43
CA VAL A 190 -27.21 6.71 -20.09
C VAL A 190 -28.20 7.05 -18.98
N ASP A 191 -28.54 6.06 -18.18
CA ASP A 191 -29.47 6.22 -17.06
C ASP A 191 -28.78 6.72 -15.77
N LEU A 192 -28.99 8.00 -15.46
CA LEU A 192 -28.54 8.64 -14.23
C LEU A 192 -29.43 8.35 -13.01
N SER A 193 -30.54 7.61 -13.16
CA SER A 193 -31.45 7.27 -12.06
C SER A 193 -30.75 6.48 -10.95
N THR A 194 -29.73 5.69 -11.32
CA THR A 194 -28.87 4.93 -10.40
C THR A 194 -28.11 5.82 -9.42
N LEU A 195 -27.76 7.06 -9.82
CA LEU A 195 -27.09 8.05 -8.98
C LEU A 195 -28.04 8.84 -8.07
N ARG A 196 -29.36 8.62 -8.16
CA ARG A 196 -30.35 9.41 -7.42
C ARG A 196 -30.15 9.38 -5.91
N MET A 197 -29.67 8.25 -5.37
CA MET A 197 -29.42 8.07 -3.93
C MET A 197 -28.26 8.93 -3.41
N VAL A 198 -27.36 9.37 -4.30
CA VAL A 198 -26.18 10.19 -3.96
C VAL A 198 -26.29 11.60 -4.54
N ARG A 199 -27.46 12.00 -5.04
CA ARG A 199 -27.65 13.30 -5.69
C ARG A 199 -27.60 14.44 -4.67
N LEU A 200 -26.75 15.43 -4.93
CA LEU A 200 -26.60 16.62 -4.10
C LEU A 200 -27.62 17.73 -4.45
N GLU A 201 -27.91 18.57 -3.46
CA GLU A 201 -28.66 19.80 -3.69
C GLU A 201 -27.79 20.87 -4.38
N LEU A 202 -28.07 21.13 -5.67
CA LEU A 202 -27.26 22.04 -6.50
C LEU A 202 -27.13 23.47 -5.96
N ARG A 203 -28.07 23.93 -5.12
CA ARG A 203 -28.02 25.28 -4.51
C ARG A 203 -26.95 25.41 -3.43
N GLU A 204 -26.55 24.28 -2.84
CA GLU A 204 -25.56 24.21 -1.77
C GLU A 204 -24.16 23.93 -2.30
N LEU A 205 -24.03 23.39 -3.52
CA LEU A 205 -22.75 23.15 -4.17
C LEU A 205 -22.27 24.38 -4.95
N ARG A 206 -21.07 24.87 -4.63
CA ARG A 206 -20.45 26.01 -5.32
C ARG A 206 -18.99 25.72 -5.61
N VAL A 207 -18.55 26.03 -6.83
CA VAL A 207 -17.12 26.06 -7.15
C VAL A 207 -16.50 27.30 -6.49
N SER A 208 -15.40 27.11 -5.77
CA SER A 208 -14.72 28.18 -5.01
C SER A 208 -13.43 28.66 -5.67
N SER A 209 -12.94 27.96 -6.71
CA SER A 209 -11.72 28.33 -7.44
C SER A 209 -11.97 28.83 -8.85
N ALA A 210 -11.15 29.80 -9.30
CA ALA A 210 -11.17 30.30 -10.69
C ALA A 210 -10.46 29.36 -11.69
N ARG A 211 -9.66 28.42 -11.18
CA ARG A 211 -8.92 27.43 -11.96
C ARG A 211 -9.09 26.04 -11.31
N PRO A 212 -8.95 24.95 -12.08
CA PRO A 212 -8.95 23.62 -11.50
C PRO A 212 -7.73 23.43 -10.57
N LEU A 213 -7.94 22.66 -9.50
CA LEU A 213 -6.88 22.16 -8.60
C LEU A 213 -5.92 21.24 -9.36
N ALA A 214 -6.47 20.40 -10.23
CA ALA A 214 -5.73 19.49 -11.08
C ALA A 214 -6.46 19.31 -12.42
N ALA A 215 -5.70 19.15 -13.50
CA ALA A 215 -6.21 18.80 -14.82
C ALA A 215 -5.35 17.65 -15.37
N GLY A 216 -6.00 16.54 -15.72
CA GLY A 216 -5.35 15.35 -16.24
C GLY A 216 -5.98 14.87 -17.55
N ALA A 217 -5.53 13.71 -18.03
CA ALA A 217 -6.09 13.09 -19.24
C ALA A 217 -7.59 12.78 -19.08
N TYR A 218 -8.01 12.42 -17.87
CA TYR A 218 -9.37 11.92 -17.58
C TYR A 218 -10.36 13.01 -17.19
N GLY A 219 -9.90 14.21 -16.81
CA GLY A 219 -10.77 15.23 -16.27
C GLY A 219 -10.08 16.35 -15.53
N GLU A 220 -10.91 17.16 -14.90
CA GLU A 220 -10.51 18.27 -14.06
C GLU A 220 -11.07 18.11 -12.66
N VAL A 221 -10.31 18.50 -11.65
CA VAL A 221 -10.74 18.56 -10.25
C VAL A 221 -10.75 20.02 -9.83
N TRP A 222 -11.88 20.47 -9.30
CA TRP A 222 -12.12 21.85 -8.89
C TRP A 222 -12.30 21.94 -7.37
N ALA A 223 -11.87 23.03 -6.76
CA ALA A 223 -12.21 23.31 -5.37
C ALA A 223 -13.66 23.77 -5.29
N GLY A 224 -14.38 23.32 -4.27
CA GLY A 224 -15.74 23.73 -4.02
C GLY A 224 -16.11 23.78 -2.55
N VAL A 225 -17.34 24.19 -2.30
CA VAL A 225 -17.99 24.17 -1.00
C VAL A 225 -19.36 23.51 -1.16
N TYR A 226 -19.71 22.61 -0.25
CA TYR A 226 -21.03 21.98 -0.15
C TYR A 226 -21.50 21.98 1.30
N GLY A 227 -22.69 22.52 1.57
CA GLY A 227 -23.23 22.58 2.94
C GLY A 227 -22.34 23.34 3.95
N GLY A 228 -21.46 24.23 3.46
CA GLY A 228 -20.46 24.94 4.28
C GLY A 228 -19.11 24.23 4.41
N GLU A 229 -19.01 22.97 3.97
CA GLU A 229 -17.78 22.17 4.04
C GLU A 229 -16.99 22.25 2.73
N SER A 230 -15.65 22.18 2.82
CA SER A 230 -14.78 22.17 1.64
C SER A 230 -14.84 20.82 0.92
N VAL A 231 -15.00 20.85 -0.40
CA VAL A 231 -15.12 19.65 -1.26
C VAL A 231 -14.24 19.75 -2.51
N ALA A 232 -13.94 18.61 -3.11
CA ALA A 232 -13.33 18.51 -4.42
C ALA A 232 -14.38 18.01 -5.44
N ILE A 233 -14.49 18.72 -6.56
CA ILE A 233 -15.49 18.47 -7.61
C ILE A 233 -14.76 17.95 -8.86
N LYS A 234 -14.90 16.66 -9.14
CA LYS A 234 -14.32 15.99 -10.30
C LYS A 234 -15.28 16.04 -11.49
N ARG A 235 -14.76 16.45 -12.65
CA ARG A 235 -15.48 16.61 -13.92
C ARG A 235 -14.76 15.85 -15.02
N LEU A 236 -15.52 15.17 -15.88
CA LEU A 236 -14.97 14.55 -17.08
C LEU A 236 -14.59 15.59 -18.13
N LYS A 237 -13.45 15.35 -18.79
CA LYS A 237 -13.06 16.09 -19.98
C LYS A 237 -13.65 15.47 -21.24
N ASP A 238 -13.59 14.14 -21.34
CA ASP A 238 -14.29 13.38 -22.37
C ASP A 238 -15.73 13.10 -21.93
N LYS A 239 -16.69 13.72 -22.63
CA LYS A 239 -18.13 13.60 -22.34
C LYS A 239 -18.82 12.58 -23.24
N SER A 240 -18.06 11.67 -23.86
CA SER A 240 -18.61 10.54 -24.60
C SER A 240 -19.43 9.62 -23.69
N VAL A 241 -20.39 8.90 -24.28
CA VAL A 241 -21.24 7.93 -23.55
C VAL A 241 -20.41 6.87 -22.83
N PRO A 242 -19.39 6.23 -23.44
CA PRO A 242 -18.55 5.24 -22.75
C PRO A 242 -17.82 5.83 -21.54
N SER A 243 -17.18 7.00 -21.69
CA SER A 243 -16.49 7.67 -20.59
C SER A 243 -17.43 8.07 -19.47
N THR A 244 -18.65 8.49 -19.81
CA THR A 244 -19.68 8.84 -18.83
C THR A 244 -20.20 7.62 -18.08
N LYS A 245 -20.46 6.49 -18.77
CA LYS A 245 -20.84 5.22 -18.14
C LYS A 245 -19.78 4.76 -17.14
N HIS A 246 -18.50 4.79 -17.52
CA HIS A 246 -17.40 4.46 -16.60
C HIS A 246 -17.30 5.39 -15.39
N PHE A 247 -17.62 6.67 -15.55
CA PHE A 247 -17.62 7.61 -14.45
C PHE A 247 -18.81 7.40 -13.49
N ILE A 248 -19.98 7.02 -14.01
CA ILE A 248 -21.12 6.59 -13.19
C ILE A 248 -20.74 5.36 -12.38
N ASP A 249 -20.11 4.36 -13.00
CA ASP A 249 -19.64 3.16 -12.29
C ASP A 249 -18.64 3.50 -11.19
N GLU A 250 -17.73 4.45 -11.43
CA GLU A 250 -16.78 4.94 -10.44
C GLU A 250 -17.49 5.61 -9.25
N ILE A 251 -18.48 6.48 -9.51
CA ILE A 251 -19.29 7.11 -8.45
C ILE A 251 -20.06 6.07 -7.65
N LEU A 252 -20.68 5.09 -8.31
CA LEU A 252 -21.43 4.01 -7.66
C LEU A 252 -20.53 3.09 -6.83
N LEU A 253 -19.30 2.86 -7.27
CA LEU A 253 -18.31 2.12 -6.50
C LEU A 253 -17.88 2.90 -5.25
N LEU A 254 -17.55 4.18 -5.42
CA LEU A 254 -17.22 5.08 -4.31
C LEU A 254 -18.37 5.19 -3.29
N ALA A 255 -19.62 5.16 -3.75
CA ALA A 255 -20.79 5.19 -2.87
C ALA A 255 -20.93 3.95 -1.97
N LYS A 256 -20.30 2.82 -2.32
CA LYS A 256 -20.30 1.58 -1.52
C LYS A 256 -19.15 1.50 -0.54
N ILE A 257 -18.23 2.47 -0.56
CA ILE A 257 -17.01 2.42 0.22
C ILE A 257 -17.13 3.31 1.45
N ASP A 258 -16.83 2.72 2.60
CA ASP A 258 -16.75 3.39 3.88
C ASP A 258 -15.46 2.95 4.58
N SER A 259 -14.40 3.74 4.40
CA SER A 259 -13.09 3.49 4.96
C SER A 259 -12.37 4.80 5.30
N PRO A 260 -11.71 4.90 6.46
CA PRO A 260 -10.94 6.09 6.80
C PRO A 260 -9.70 6.28 5.90
N TYR A 261 -9.27 5.23 5.19
CA TYR A 261 -8.08 5.24 4.32
C TYR A 261 -8.40 5.45 2.84
N ILE A 262 -9.66 5.72 2.51
CA ILE A 262 -10.14 5.97 1.16
C ILE A 262 -10.89 7.31 1.16
N VAL A 263 -10.74 8.07 0.09
CA VAL A 263 -11.44 9.35 -0.10
C VAL A 263 -12.95 9.11 -0.13
N LYS A 264 -13.66 9.79 0.76
CA LYS A 264 -15.10 9.66 0.95
C LYS A 264 -15.87 10.41 -0.12
N LEU A 265 -16.85 9.73 -0.69
CA LEU A 265 -17.87 10.34 -1.54
C LEU A 265 -18.77 11.25 -0.70
N VAL A 266 -18.94 12.49 -1.16
CA VAL A 266 -19.97 13.40 -0.64
C VAL A 266 -21.25 13.21 -1.45
N GLY A 267 -21.14 13.11 -2.78
CA GLY A 267 -22.25 12.74 -3.66
C GLY A 267 -21.95 13.06 -5.12
N ALA A 268 -23.00 13.18 -5.92
CA ALA A 268 -22.92 13.56 -7.33
C ALA A 268 -23.89 14.71 -7.66
N SER A 269 -23.50 15.56 -8.61
CA SER A 269 -24.32 16.67 -9.10
C SER A 269 -24.41 16.65 -10.63
N TRP A 270 -25.59 16.96 -11.15
CA TRP A 270 -25.82 17.11 -12.59
C TRP A 270 -27.10 17.89 -12.87
N ARG A 271 -27.09 18.63 -13.99
CA ARG A 271 -28.28 19.21 -14.64
C ARG A 271 -28.62 18.45 -15.92
N ARG A 272 -27.60 18.07 -16.67
CA ARG A 272 -27.60 17.24 -17.86
C ARG A 272 -26.48 16.21 -17.74
N LEU A 273 -26.49 15.18 -18.57
CA LEU A 273 -25.45 14.15 -18.57
C LEU A 273 -24.04 14.73 -18.74
N SER A 274 -23.89 15.70 -19.63
CA SER A 274 -22.63 16.42 -19.88
C SER A 274 -22.14 17.28 -18.72
N ASP A 275 -22.97 17.51 -17.69
CA ASP A 275 -22.65 18.27 -16.48
C ASP A 275 -22.46 17.36 -15.26
N LEU A 276 -22.28 16.04 -15.44
CA LEU A 276 -22.08 15.11 -14.33
C LEU A 276 -20.77 15.41 -13.58
N GLU A 277 -20.90 15.57 -12.27
CA GLU A 277 -19.83 15.84 -11.34
C GLU A 277 -19.82 14.81 -10.21
N CYS A 278 -18.64 14.32 -9.85
CA CYS A 278 -18.42 13.55 -8.64
C CYS A 278 -17.85 14.49 -7.57
N VAL A 279 -18.49 14.55 -6.41
CA VAL A 279 -18.10 15.42 -5.30
C VAL A 279 -17.58 14.56 -4.17
N VAL A 280 -16.34 14.80 -3.78
CA VAL A 280 -15.64 14.08 -2.71
C VAL A 280 -15.11 15.04 -1.67
N GLU A 281 -14.72 14.50 -0.52
CA GLU A 281 -14.07 15.30 0.52
C GLU A 281 -12.80 16.00 0.00
N TYR A 282 -12.58 17.26 0.39
CA TYR A 282 -11.38 17.99 0.03
C TYR A 282 -10.20 17.60 0.92
N MET A 283 -9.02 17.35 0.33
CA MET A 283 -7.79 16.96 1.03
C MET A 283 -6.76 18.10 0.93
N ASP A 284 -6.50 18.79 2.05
CA ASP A 284 -5.88 20.12 2.06
C ASP A 284 -4.37 20.17 1.77
N LEU A 285 -3.66 19.04 1.87
CA LEU A 285 -2.24 18.93 1.52
C LEU A 285 -2.00 18.42 0.08
N GLY A 286 -3.07 18.11 -0.65
CA GLY A 286 -3.02 17.66 -2.05
C GLY A 286 -2.46 16.23 -2.20
N ASP A 287 -1.90 15.93 -3.37
CA ASP A 287 -1.36 14.60 -3.67
C ASP A 287 0.09 14.43 -3.20
N LEU A 288 0.46 13.18 -2.85
CA LEU A 288 1.78 12.82 -2.33
C LEU A 288 2.91 13.20 -3.31
N ARG A 289 2.71 13.06 -4.63
CA ARG A 289 3.74 13.44 -5.62
C ARG A 289 4.05 14.93 -5.57
N SER A 290 3.01 15.76 -5.52
CA SER A 290 3.14 17.21 -5.36
C SER A 290 3.76 17.57 -4.01
N TYR A 291 3.37 16.87 -2.94
CA TYR A 291 3.93 17.06 -1.60
C TYR A 291 5.44 16.75 -1.56
N LEU A 292 5.86 15.58 -2.02
CA LEU A 292 7.28 15.17 -2.08
C LEU A 292 8.15 16.12 -2.91
N THR A 293 7.57 16.73 -3.95
CA THR A 293 8.30 17.68 -4.82
C THR A 293 8.53 19.03 -4.13
N LYS A 294 7.62 19.44 -3.25
CA LYS A 294 7.68 20.73 -2.53
C LYS A 294 8.41 20.62 -1.19
N THR A 295 8.40 19.42 -0.60
CA THR A 295 8.93 19.18 0.75
C THR A 295 10.29 18.48 0.66
N PRO A 296 11.37 19.08 1.18
CA PRO A 296 12.66 18.42 1.35
C PRO A 296 12.56 17.14 2.19
N ALA A 297 13.42 16.16 1.93
CA ALA A 297 13.40 14.86 2.62
C ALA A 297 13.65 14.98 4.12
N GLU A 298 14.38 16.02 4.55
CA GLU A 298 14.68 16.33 5.95
C GLU A 298 13.45 16.83 6.73
N ILE A 299 12.47 17.40 6.03
CA ILE A 299 11.24 17.95 6.62
C ILE A 299 10.12 16.90 6.66
N TYR A 300 10.23 15.82 5.87
CA TYR A 300 9.29 14.70 5.90
C TYR A 300 9.99 13.43 6.41
N PRO A 301 10.15 13.28 7.74
CA PRO A 301 10.92 12.20 8.33
C PRO A 301 10.24 10.83 8.17
N TRP A 302 11.03 9.76 8.34
CA TRP A 302 10.56 8.39 8.10
C TRP A 302 9.40 7.92 8.98
N HIS A 303 9.21 8.51 10.17
CA HIS A 303 8.06 8.16 11.01
C HIS A 303 6.74 8.67 10.40
N GLU A 304 6.68 9.92 9.92
CA GLU A 304 5.50 10.44 9.22
C GLU A 304 5.28 9.75 7.86
N LYS A 305 6.38 9.40 7.17
CA LYS A 305 6.32 8.58 5.94
C LYS A 305 5.73 7.20 6.24
N LEU A 306 6.10 6.59 7.37
CA LEU A 306 5.58 5.30 7.80
C LEU A 306 4.08 5.36 8.09
N ASP A 307 3.58 6.43 8.73
CA ASP A 307 2.15 6.63 8.97
C ASP A 307 1.36 6.71 7.64
N CYS A 308 1.91 7.42 6.66
CA CYS A 308 1.36 7.48 5.31
C CYS A 308 1.35 6.11 4.62
N LEU A 309 2.47 5.38 4.68
CA LEU A 309 2.60 4.04 4.08
C LEU A 309 1.65 3.03 4.75
N LEU A 310 1.48 3.09 6.07
CA LEU A 310 0.57 2.24 6.81
C LEU A 310 -0.89 2.53 6.44
N SER A 311 -1.26 3.81 6.30
CA SER A 311 -2.60 4.21 5.84
C SER A 311 -2.90 3.68 4.44
N LEU A 312 -1.93 3.77 3.51
CA LEU A 312 -2.04 3.16 2.17
C LEU A 312 -2.27 1.65 2.25
N ALA A 313 -1.45 0.95 3.02
CA ALA A 313 -1.53 -0.50 3.14
C ALA A 313 -2.88 -0.94 3.73
N LEU A 314 -3.40 -0.21 4.71
CA LEU A 314 -4.74 -0.45 5.28
C LEU A 314 -5.87 -0.15 4.27
N GLY A 315 -5.72 0.89 3.46
CA GLY A 315 -6.62 1.15 2.33
C GLY A 315 -6.64 0.02 1.31
N LEU A 316 -5.47 -0.54 0.96
CA LEU A 316 -5.37 -1.71 0.08
C LEU A 316 -5.98 -2.96 0.70
N VAL A 317 -5.76 -3.21 2.00
CA VAL A 317 -6.45 -4.31 2.72
C VAL A 317 -7.96 -4.17 2.57
N TYR A 318 -8.50 -2.99 2.82
CA TYR A 318 -9.94 -2.75 2.68
C TYR A 318 -10.44 -3.10 1.27
N LEU A 319 -9.81 -2.57 0.22
CA LEU A 319 -10.19 -2.86 -1.17
C LEU A 319 -10.07 -4.34 -1.54
N HIS A 320 -8.99 -4.99 -1.12
CA HIS A 320 -8.68 -6.39 -1.46
C HIS A 320 -9.56 -7.40 -0.69
N THR A 321 -10.31 -6.96 0.31
CA THR A 321 -11.27 -7.80 1.07
C THR A 321 -12.68 -7.84 0.50
N PHE A 322 -13.00 -7.03 -0.52
CA PHE A 322 -14.31 -7.10 -1.19
C PHE A 322 -14.50 -8.42 -1.93
N GLU A 323 -15.77 -8.79 -2.14
CA GLU A 323 -16.15 -9.90 -3.00
C GLU A 323 -17.09 -9.38 -4.12
N PRO A 324 -16.64 -9.34 -5.40
CA PRO A 324 -15.28 -9.64 -5.85
C PRO A 324 -14.26 -8.59 -5.38
N ARG A 325 -12.99 -8.98 -5.29
CA ARG A 325 -11.89 -8.09 -4.85
C ARG A 325 -11.81 -6.84 -5.71
N ILE A 326 -11.68 -5.68 -5.07
CA ILE A 326 -11.41 -4.42 -5.78
C ILE A 326 -9.90 -4.27 -5.90
N ILE A 327 -9.38 -4.31 -7.13
CA ILE A 327 -7.97 -4.01 -7.43
C ILE A 327 -7.88 -2.53 -7.82
N HIS A 328 -6.92 -1.78 -7.27
CA HIS A 328 -6.79 -0.35 -7.53
C HIS A 328 -6.35 -0.07 -8.98
N ARG A 329 -5.40 -0.87 -9.52
CA ARG A 329 -4.90 -0.87 -10.93
C ARG A 329 -4.16 0.37 -11.41
N ASP A 330 -4.23 1.49 -10.69
CA ASP A 330 -3.53 2.74 -10.98
C ASP A 330 -2.97 3.35 -9.69
N LEU A 331 -2.48 2.50 -8.78
CA LEU A 331 -1.86 2.99 -7.57
C LEU A 331 -0.58 3.75 -7.94
N LYS A 332 -0.49 5.01 -7.53
CA LYS A 332 0.66 5.90 -7.74
C LYS A 332 0.60 7.05 -6.74
N SER A 333 1.72 7.74 -6.53
CA SER A 333 1.80 8.87 -5.59
C SER A 333 0.86 10.04 -5.93
N ARG A 334 0.36 10.16 -7.16
CA ARG A 334 -0.67 11.14 -7.53
C ARG A 334 -2.09 10.77 -7.07
N ASN A 335 -2.33 9.49 -6.80
CA ASN A 335 -3.61 8.95 -6.33
C ASN A 335 -3.59 8.69 -4.80
N VAL A 336 -2.58 9.22 -4.11
CA VAL A 336 -2.46 9.26 -2.66
C VAL A 336 -2.68 10.70 -2.23
N LEU A 337 -3.76 10.98 -1.52
CA LEU A 337 -4.08 12.31 -1.03
C LEU A 337 -3.75 12.45 0.46
N LEU A 338 -3.26 13.62 0.83
CA LEU A 338 -2.84 13.97 2.18
C LEU A 338 -3.74 15.07 2.74
N ASP A 339 -4.02 15.00 4.04
CA ASP A 339 -4.77 16.03 4.76
C ASP A 339 -4.23 16.20 6.18
N SER A 340 -4.21 17.46 6.64
CA SER A 340 -3.68 17.85 7.94
C SER A 340 -4.45 17.29 9.14
N LYS A 341 -5.72 16.89 8.94
CA LYS A 341 -6.60 16.37 10.01
C LYS A 341 -7.05 14.93 9.74
N LYS A 342 -7.31 14.60 8.48
CA LYS A 342 -7.90 13.32 8.07
C LYS A 342 -6.84 12.28 7.69
N GLY A 343 -5.57 12.70 7.63
CA GLY A 343 -4.44 11.84 7.31
C GLY A 343 -4.36 11.48 5.83
N THR A 344 -3.83 10.30 5.54
CA THR A 344 -3.58 9.82 4.19
C THR A 344 -4.73 8.95 3.67
N LYS A 345 -5.16 9.20 2.43
CA LYS A 345 -6.23 8.44 1.77
C LYS A 345 -5.93 8.11 0.32
N LEU A 346 -6.38 6.94 -0.12
CA LEU A 346 -6.37 6.52 -1.53
C LEU A 346 -7.56 7.14 -2.28
N THR A 347 -7.33 7.48 -3.55
CA THR A 347 -8.36 7.96 -4.47
C THR A 347 -8.22 7.33 -5.84
N ASP A 348 -9.17 7.61 -6.74
CA ASP A 348 -9.09 7.17 -8.15
C ASP A 348 -8.80 5.67 -8.29
N PHE A 349 -9.49 4.82 -7.53
CA PHE A 349 -9.52 3.37 -7.70
C PHE A 349 -10.79 3.01 -8.48
N GLY A 350 -10.73 2.05 -9.41
CA GLY A 350 -11.88 1.84 -10.28
C GLY A 350 -11.75 0.66 -11.23
N THR A 351 -12.85 -0.08 -11.32
CA THR A 351 -13.05 -1.29 -12.13
C THR A 351 -13.10 -1.02 -13.64
N SER A 352 -13.36 0.22 -14.06
CA SER A 352 -13.42 0.64 -15.47
C SER A 352 -12.07 0.67 -16.18
N ARG A 353 -10.97 0.57 -15.43
CA ARG A 353 -9.63 0.43 -16.00
C ARG A 353 -9.36 -1.04 -16.32
N GLU A 354 -10.06 -1.59 -17.31
CA GLU A 354 -9.36 -2.58 -18.12
C GLU A 354 -8.18 -1.85 -18.76
N ILE A 355 -6.96 -2.33 -18.50
CA ILE A 355 -5.77 -1.83 -19.16
C ILE A 355 -5.90 -2.24 -20.62
N THR A 356 -6.60 -1.43 -21.41
CA THR A 356 -6.76 -1.66 -22.83
C THR A 356 -5.41 -1.45 -23.51
N ASP A 357 -5.15 -2.15 -24.62
CA ASP A 357 -3.93 -1.95 -25.42
C ASP A 357 -3.71 -0.46 -25.79
N SER A 358 -4.79 0.34 -25.80
CA SER A 358 -4.76 1.78 -26.02
C SER A 358 -4.00 2.57 -24.94
N THR A 359 -4.08 2.19 -23.65
CA THR A 359 -3.35 2.88 -22.56
C THR A 359 -1.85 2.55 -22.57
N LEU A 360 -1.48 1.36 -23.04
CA LEU A 360 -0.09 0.96 -23.29
C LEU A 360 0.50 1.66 -24.53
N THR A 361 -0.28 1.79 -25.61
CA THR A 361 0.20 2.34 -26.90
C THR A 361 0.18 3.86 -27.00
N HIS A 362 -0.71 4.58 -26.29
CA HIS A 362 -0.81 6.04 -26.39
C HIS A 362 0.08 6.80 -25.40
N GLY A 363 0.93 6.12 -24.63
CA GLY A 363 1.81 6.78 -23.65
C GLY A 363 1.05 7.60 -22.58
N MET A 364 -0.26 7.37 -22.43
CA MET A 364 -1.12 8.12 -21.51
C MET A 364 -1.19 7.50 -20.10
N GLY A 365 -0.60 6.32 -19.90
CA GLY A 365 -0.44 5.70 -18.58
C GLY A 365 0.81 6.17 -17.85
N THR A 366 0.73 6.23 -16.51
CA THR A 366 1.89 6.50 -15.65
C THR A 366 2.69 5.19 -15.49
N TYR A 367 3.41 4.80 -16.55
CA TYR A 367 4.01 3.47 -16.71
C TYR A 367 5.00 3.07 -15.61
N GLN A 368 5.52 4.03 -14.87
CA GLN A 368 6.60 3.81 -13.91
C GLN A 368 6.16 2.96 -12.69
N TRP A 369 4.85 2.85 -12.43
CA TRP A 369 4.28 2.06 -11.34
C TRP A 369 3.76 0.69 -11.79
N MET A 370 3.84 0.38 -13.09
CA MET A 370 3.29 -0.86 -13.65
C MET A 370 4.14 -2.07 -13.25
N ALA A 371 3.46 -3.11 -12.76
CA ALA A 371 4.08 -4.38 -12.44
C ALA A 371 4.52 -5.13 -13.72
N PRO A 372 5.58 -5.96 -13.66
CA PRO A 372 6.08 -6.71 -14.82
C PRO A 372 5.01 -7.53 -15.56
N GLU A 373 4.13 -8.21 -14.84
CA GLU A 373 3.04 -9.02 -15.41
C GLU A 373 2.02 -8.18 -16.19
N ILE A 374 1.78 -6.92 -15.78
CA ILE A 374 0.93 -6.00 -16.52
C ILE A 374 1.61 -5.58 -17.82
N ILE A 375 2.93 -5.32 -17.78
CA ILE A 375 3.70 -4.91 -18.95
C ILE A 375 3.76 -6.05 -19.99
N ASN A 376 3.84 -7.29 -19.52
CA ASN A 376 3.87 -8.48 -20.37
C ASN A 376 2.49 -8.88 -20.92
N GLY A 377 1.40 -8.35 -20.37
CA GLY A 377 0.04 -8.79 -20.69
C GLY A 377 -0.31 -10.15 -20.07
N ASP A 378 0.39 -10.54 -19.01
CA ASP A 378 0.12 -11.77 -18.27
C ASP A 378 -1.12 -11.63 -17.38
N PRO A 379 -1.77 -12.74 -17.00
CA PRO A 379 -2.80 -12.72 -15.96
C PRO A 379 -2.26 -12.12 -14.66
N TYR A 380 -3.04 -11.26 -14.03
CA TYR A 380 -2.63 -10.51 -12.85
C TYR A 380 -3.67 -10.60 -11.73
N SER A 381 -3.23 -10.24 -10.53
CA SER A 381 -4.06 -10.21 -9.32
C SER A 381 -3.89 -8.87 -8.60
N GLU A 382 -4.44 -8.74 -7.39
CA GLU A 382 -4.27 -7.59 -6.52
C GLU A 382 -2.80 -7.28 -6.18
N LEU A 383 -1.89 -8.23 -6.41
CA LEU A 383 -0.44 -8.11 -6.17
C LEU A 383 0.24 -7.07 -7.07
N ILE A 384 -0.43 -6.59 -8.12
CA ILE A 384 0.04 -5.44 -8.91
C ILE A 384 0.03 -4.15 -8.09
N ASP A 385 -0.95 -3.99 -7.18
CA ASP A 385 -1.03 -2.82 -6.31
C ASP A 385 0.13 -2.84 -5.30
N LEU A 386 0.61 -4.03 -4.92
CA LEU A 386 1.73 -4.19 -4.00
C LEU A 386 3.07 -3.89 -4.68
N TYR A 387 3.20 -4.17 -5.98
CA TYR A 387 4.34 -3.68 -6.76
C TYR A 387 4.34 -2.15 -6.82
N ALA A 388 3.20 -1.55 -7.18
CA ALA A 388 3.04 -0.11 -7.24
C ALA A 388 3.29 0.57 -5.87
N PHE A 389 2.91 -0.07 -4.77
CA PHE A 389 3.25 0.37 -3.41
C PHE A 389 4.76 0.42 -3.20
N GLY A 390 5.49 -0.62 -3.64
CA GLY A 390 6.96 -0.64 -3.60
C GLY A 390 7.57 0.52 -4.40
N VAL A 391 7.00 0.86 -5.55
CA VAL A 391 7.41 2.03 -6.34
C VAL A 391 7.17 3.33 -5.55
N ILE A 392 6.03 3.49 -4.87
CA ILE A 392 5.76 4.66 -4.01
C ILE A 392 6.79 4.75 -2.87
N MET A 393 7.23 3.64 -2.29
CA MET A 393 8.31 3.67 -1.27
C MET A 393 9.61 4.26 -1.83
N THR A 394 9.93 4.01 -3.10
CA THR A 394 11.10 4.63 -3.75
C THR A 394 10.94 6.14 -3.95
N GLU A 395 9.72 6.61 -4.19
CA GLU A 395 9.43 8.05 -4.25
C GLU A 395 9.53 8.70 -2.88
N MET A 396 9.06 8.03 -1.82
CA MET A 396 9.16 8.49 -0.43
C MET A 396 10.61 8.58 0.03
N SER A 397 11.46 7.67 -0.46
CA SER A 397 12.89 7.68 -0.20
C SER A 397 13.57 8.84 -0.94
N THR A 398 13.44 8.88 -2.28
CA THR A 398 14.24 9.77 -3.13
C THR A 398 13.64 11.18 -3.32
N HIS A 399 12.36 11.35 -2.98
CA HIS A 399 11.55 12.52 -3.34
C HIS A 399 11.53 12.82 -4.85
N ARG A 400 11.93 11.87 -5.71
CA ARG A 400 11.97 12.01 -7.17
C ARG A 400 10.90 11.15 -7.82
N VAL A 401 10.61 11.44 -9.08
CA VAL A 401 9.79 10.56 -9.92
C VAL A 401 10.55 9.23 -10.10
N PRO A 402 9.88 8.07 -10.09
CA PRO A 402 10.58 6.79 -10.25
C PRO A 402 11.40 6.77 -11.55
N TYR A 403 12.58 6.18 -11.48
CA TYR A 403 13.57 6.11 -12.58
C TYR A 403 14.18 7.44 -13.03
N ALA A 404 13.93 8.57 -12.36
CA ALA A 404 14.49 9.87 -12.75
C ALA A 404 16.03 9.93 -12.72
N SER A 405 16.68 9.06 -11.94
CA SER A 405 18.14 8.92 -11.86
C SER A 405 18.74 8.13 -13.02
N LEU A 406 17.92 7.43 -13.82
CA LEU A 406 18.41 6.61 -14.94
C LEU A 406 18.71 7.49 -16.15
N ILE A 407 19.95 7.95 -16.20
CA ILE A 407 20.51 8.71 -17.33
C ILE A 407 21.39 7.78 -18.17
N ASN A 408 21.20 7.81 -19.48
CA ASN A 408 22.05 7.08 -20.40
C ASN A 408 23.44 7.75 -20.42
N PRO A 409 24.52 7.04 -20.02
CA PRO A 409 25.85 7.64 -19.93
C PRO A 409 26.41 8.09 -21.29
N ASN A 410 25.92 7.50 -22.39
CA ASN A 410 26.37 7.84 -23.74
C ASN A 410 25.67 9.10 -24.29
N THR A 411 24.43 9.37 -23.87
CA THR A 411 23.64 10.50 -24.41
C THR A 411 23.45 11.64 -23.41
N GLY A 412 23.64 11.40 -22.11
CA GLY A 412 23.33 12.36 -21.04
C GLY A 412 21.83 12.62 -20.85
N HIS A 413 20.96 11.88 -21.55
CA HIS A 413 19.51 12.02 -21.46
C HIS A 413 18.90 10.83 -20.69
N ALA A 414 17.71 11.05 -20.13
CA ALA A 414 16.93 9.98 -19.50
C ALA A 414 16.63 8.86 -20.52
N TYR A 415 16.56 7.62 -20.04
CA TYR A 415 16.12 6.50 -20.87
C TYR A 415 14.67 6.66 -21.33
N SER A 416 14.36 6.12 -22.51
CA SER A 416 12.99 6.16 -23.04
C SER A 416 12.04 5.29 -22.21
N GLN A 417 10.75 5.59 -22.27
CA GLN A 417 9.70 4.76 -21.66
C GLN A 417 9.82 3.30 -22.09
N GLN A 418 10.04 3.03 -23.38
CA GLN A 418 10.20 1.66 -23.90
C GLN A 418 11.37 0.93 -23.23
N TYR A 419 12.50 1.62 -23.01
CA TYR A 419 13.64 1.01 -22.33
C TYR A 419 13.30 0.62 -20.89
N ILE A 420 12.61 1.51 -20.16
CA ILE A 420 12.20 1.23 -18.77
C ILE A 420 11.24 0.04 -18.75
N LEU A 421 10.18 0.08 -19.56
CA LEU A 421 9.18 -1.00 -19.65
C LEU A 421 9.83 -2.35 -19.96
N THR A 422 10.67 -2.43 -20.99
CA THR A 422 11.34 -3.68 -21.37
C THR A 422 12.26 -4.22 -20.27
N ASN A 423 13.01 -3.36 -19.57
CA ASN A 423 13.91 -3.83 -18.53
C ASN A 423 13.18 -4.22 -17.24
N VAL A 424 12.10 -3.49 -16.88
CA VAL A 424 11.23 -3.85 -15.75
C VAL A 424 10.53 -5.19 -16.01
N ALA A 425 9.94 -5.36 -17.19
CA ALA A 425 9.31 -6.61 -17.63
C ALA A 425 10.27 -7.82 -17.55
N SER A 426 11.54 -7.62 -17.89
CA SER A 426 12.57 -8.66 -17.81
C SER A 426 13.19 -8.85 -16.42
N GLY A 427 12.77 -8.07 -15.41
CA GLY A 427 13.33 -8.10 -14.06
C GLY A 427 14.75 -7.53 -13.94
N LYS A 428 15.27 -6.87 -14.99
CA LYS A 428 16.61 -6.27 -15.01
C LYS A 428 16.66 -4.89 -14.37
N LEU A 429 15.51 -4.25 -14.21
CA LEU A 429 15.41 -2.92 -13.67
C LEU A 429 14.34 -2.85 -12.58
N THR A 430 14.72 -2.27 -11.45
CA THR A 430 13.85 -1.88 -10.35
C THR A 430 14.14 -0.42 -9.99
N PRO A 431 13.16 0.33 -9.47
CA PRO A 431 13.41 1.69 -9.03
C PRO A 431 14.34 1.70 -7.82
N THR A 432 15.18 2.73 -7.73
CA THR A 432 16.23 2.84 -6.71
C THR A 432 15.76 3.59 -5.48
N LEU A 433 16.20 3.15 -4.31
CA LEU A 433 16.09 3.87 -3.04
C LEU A 433 17.39 4.66 -2.79
N ASP A 434 17.30 5.76 -2.05
CA ASP A 434 18.48 6.45 -1.52
C ASP A 434 19.17 5.57 -0.47
N GLU A 435 20.49 5.49 -0.50
CA GLU A 435 21.32 4.70 0.44
C GLU A 435 21.12 5.12 1.90
N ALA A 436 20.68 6.35 2.15
CA ALA A 436 20.38 6.86 3.49
C ALA A 436 19.03 6.39 4.05
N SER A 437 18.25 5.62 3.28
CA SER A 437 16.96 5.10 3.76
C SER A 437 17.17 4.02 4.82
N PRO A 438 16.29 3.93 5.84
CA PRO A 438 16.35 2.87 6.83
C PRO A 438 16.29 1.47 6.21
N GLU A 439 16.96 0.51 6.84
CA GLU A 439 17.04 -0.87 6.34
C GLU A 439 15.66 -1.53 6.15
N TRP A 440 14.70 -1.21 7.01
CA TRP A 440 13.34 -1.73 6.87
C TRP A 440 12.64 -1.26 5.58
N VAL A 441 13.01 -0.07 5.08
CA VAL A 441 12.50 0.46 3.81
C VAL A 441 13.06 -0.36 2.66
N HIS A 442 14.38 -0.61 2.65
CA HIS A 442 15.03 -1.46 1.65
C HIS A 442 14.45 -2.87 1.63
N THR A 443 14.26 -3.45 2.81
CA THR A 443 13.70 -4.81 2.95
C THR A 443 12.25 -4.87 2.48
N THR A 444 11.39 -3.95 2.91
CA THR A 444 9.97 -3.98 2.55
C THR A 444 9.76 -3.63 1.08
N ALA A 445 10.44 -2.60 0.57
CA ALA A 445 10.34 -2.21 -0.83
C ALA A 445 10.86 -3.29 -1.77
N SER A 446 11.98 -3.96 -1.45
CA SER A 446 12.49 -5.06 -2.29
C SER A 446 11.51 -6.23 -2.41
N ARG A 447 10.81 -6.59 -1.32
CA ARG A 447 9.76 -7.60 -1.35
C ARG A 447 8.55 -7.18 -2.19
N CYS A 448 8.12 -5.93 -2.07
CA CYS A 448 7.05 -5.37 -2.91
C CYS A 448 7.43 -5.34 -4.40
N LEU A 449 8.69 -5.02 -4.71
CA LEU A 449 9.22 -4.88 -6.07
C LEU A 449 9.68 -6.21 -6.70
N SER A 450 9.40 -7.36 -6.07
CA SER A 450 9.70 -8.67 -6.63
C SER A 450 9.09 -8.86 -8.02
N THR A 451 9.88 -9.33 -8.98
CA THR A 451 9.40 -9.59 -10.36
C THR A 451 8.27 -10.63 -10.36
N SER A 452 8.45 -11.71 -9.60
CA SER A 452 7.43 -12.74 -9.37
C SER A 452 6.35 -12.21 -8.42
N PRO A 453 5.06 -12.21 -8.82
CA PRO A 453 3.98 -11.75 -7.95
C PRO A 453 3.86 -12.55 -6.66
N ALA A 454 4.12 -13.86 -6.69
CA ALA A 454 3.98 -14.75 -5.55
C ALA A 454 4.96 -14.44 -4.40
N ASP A 455 6.07 -13.75 -4.70
CA ASP A 455 7.07 -13.34 -3.71
C ASP A 455 6.75 -11.99 -3.07
N ARG A 456 5.71 -11.30 -3.56
CA ARG A 456 5.22 -10.05 -2.98
C ARG A 456 4.35 -10.34 -1.76
N PRO A 457 4.43 -9.52 -0.70
CA PRO A 457 3.52 -9.65 0.43
C PRO A 457 2.09 -9.37 -0.03
N THR A 458 1.10 -9.98 0.60
CA THR A 458 -0.29 -9.50 0.51
C THR A 458 -0.43 -8.15 1.22
N ALA A 459 -1.50 -7.40 0.97
CA ALA A 459 -1.76 -6.15 1.69
C ALA A 459 -1.78 -6.34 3.22
N MET A 460 -2.32 -7.46 3.71
CA MET A 460 -2.32 -7.78 5.14
C MET A 460 -0.92 -8.05 5.69
N GLN A 461 -0.11 -8.83 4.96
CA GLN A 461 1.28 -9.07 5.32
C GLN A 461 2.10 -7.77 5.31
N LEU A 462 1.85 -6.89 4.34
CA LEU A 462 2.49 -5.58 4.27
C LEU A 462 2.17 -4.70 5.49
N VAL A 463 0.90 -4.67 5.92
CA VAL A 463 0.52 -3.98 7.17
C VAL A 463 1.31 -4.51 8.38
N GLN A 464 1.46 -5.83 8.48
CA GLN A 464 2.24 -6.44 9.55
C GLN A 464 3.71 -6.03 9.51
N LEU A 465 4.33 -6.03 8.31
CA LEU A 465 5.73 -5.59 8.13
C LEU A 465 5.91 -4.12 8.53
N LEU A 466 4.99 -3.25 8.15
CA LEU A 466 5.06 -1.82 8.47
C LEU A 466 4.83 -1.56 9.97
N ARG A 467 3.89 -2.26 10.61
CA ARG A 467 3.63 -2.10 12.06
C ARG A 467 4.83 -2.50 12.92
N GLN A 468 5.61 -3.48 12.49
CA GLN A 468 6.86 -3.86 13.16
C GLN A 468 7.92 -2.76 13.13
N CYS A 469 7.77 -1.77 12.24
CA CYS A 469 8.68 -0.63 12.12
C CYS A 469 8.23 0.57 12.97
N LEU A 470 7.05 0.51 13.61
CA LEU A 470 6.61 1.57 14.52
C LEU A 470 7.49 1.58 15.77
N PRO A 471 7.89 2.76 16.26
CA PRO A 471 8.59 2.84 17.54
C PRO A 471 7.69 2.29 18.64
N LEU A 472 8.25 1.45 19.52
CA LEU A 472 7.60 1.04 20.76
C LEU A 472 7.36 2.31 21.58
N VAL A 473 6.09 2.64 21.84
CA VAL A 473 5.67 3.78 22.67
C VAL A 473 5.76 3.41 24.14
#